data_AF-A0A5A9FAF4-F1
#
_entry.id   AF-A0A5A9FAF4-F1
#
_cell.length_a   1.000
_cell.length_b   1.000
_cell.length_c   1.000
_cell.angle_alpha   90.00
_cell.angle_beta   90.00
_cell.angle_gamma   90.00
#
_symmetry.space_group_name_H-M   'P 1'
#
loop_
_entity.id
_entity.type
_entity.pdbx_description
1 polymer ?
#
loop_
_entity_poly.entity_id
_entity_poly.type
_entity_poly.pdbx_seq_one_letter_code
_entity_poly.pdbx_strand_id
1 'polypeptide(L)'
;MNMTLSDFLAGPGGDLVRRLGLPADLMAGCSCWAMLTAVAIAHNRRTDGGVWRTAERLFGVLSSGERAVLLALLGALDFSSLADQLASRSGTWALLDVTHGRHRDAVAACILRRDP
;
A
#
# COMPACT_ATOMS: atom_id res chain seq x y z
N MET A 1 -9.95 -10.80 13.85
CA MET A 1 -9.81 -9.47 13.20
C MET A 1 -10.18 -9.65 11.74
N ASN A 2 -10.97 -8.74 11.17
CA ASN A 2 -11.65 -9.00 9.91
C ASN A 2 -10.90 -8.56 8.65
N MET A 3 -9.61 -8.22 8.69
CA MET A 3 -8.74 -7.94 7.51
C MET A 3 -9.42 -7.15 6.36
N THR A 4 -10.26 -6.18 6.72
CA THR A 4 -11.00 -5.31 5.79
C THR A 4 -10.16 -4.10 5.39
N LEU A 5 -10.65 -3.29 4.43
CA LEU A 5 -10.05 -1.98 4.16
C LEU A 5 -9.99 -1.09 5.42
N SER A 6 -11.04 -1.08 6.24
CA SER A 6 -11.06 -0.28 7.47
C SER A 6 -9.97 -0.71 8.45
N ASP A 7 -9.79 -2.02 8.63
CA ASP A 7 -8.71 -2.58 9.46
C ASP A 7 -7.32 -2.19 8.92
N PHE A 8 -7.15 -2.21 7.59
CA PHE A 8 -5.91 -1.82 6.92
C PHE A 8 -5.59 -0.33 7.15
N LEU A 9 -6.58 0.55 6.97
CA LEU A 9 -6.44 2.00 7.11
C LEU A 9 -6.24 2.44 8.57
N ALA A 10 -6.79 1.70 9.54
CA ALA A 10 -6.55 1.95 10.96
C ALA A 10 -5.16 1.50 11.45
N GLY A 11 -4.43 0.71 10.64
CA GLY A 11 -3.12 0.17 10.96
C GLY A 11 -1.96 0.80 10.16
N PRO A 12 -0.82 0.10 10.05
CA PRO A 12 0.35 0.56 9.27
C PRO A 12 0.04 0.86 7.80
N GLY A 13 -1.03 0.28 7.26
CA GLY A 13 -1.50 0.55 5.91
C GLY A 13 -1.91 2.00 5.71
N GLY A 14 -2.71 2.56 6.61
CA GLY A 14 -3.15 3.96 6.55
C GLY A 14 -1.99 4.96 6.61
N ASP A 15 -0.94 4.64 7.38
CA ASP A 15 0.28 5.45 7.42
C ASP A 15 0.99 5.49 6.07
N LEU A 16 1.08 4.35 5.37
CA LEU A 16 1.69 4.28 4.04
C LEU A 16 0.83 4.98 2.98
N VAL A 17 -0.49 4.84 3.03
CA VAL A 17 -1.40 5.55 2.10
C VAL A 17 -1.21 7.06 2.22
N ARG A 18 -1.12 7.59 3.45
CA ARG A 18 -0.84 9.01 3.71
C ARG A 18 0.54 9.42 3.20
N ARG A 19 1.57 8.61 3.46
CA ARG A 19 2.95 8.88 3.04
C ARG A 19 3.13 8.82 1.53
N LEU A 20 2.31 8.05 0.82
CA LEU A 20 2.22 8.05 -0.65
C LEU A 20 1.67 9.36 -1.23
N GLY A 21 1.20 10.27 -0.37
CA GLY A 21 0.66 11.57 -0.77
C GLY A 21 -0.83 11.52 -1.10
N LEU A 22 -1.52 10.42 -0.78
CA LEU A 22 -2.96 10.33 -0.95
C LEU A 22 -3.64 11.21 0.12
N PRO A 23 -4.43 12.23 -0.29
CA PRO A 23 -5.06 13.17 0.63
C PRO A 23 -5.99 12.48 1.63
N ALA A 24 -5.92 12.89 2.90
CA ALA A 24 -6.71 12.28 3.98
C ALA A 24 -8.23 12.45 3.77
N ASP A 25 -8.64 13.57 3.18
CA ASP A 25 -10.01 13.85 2.76
C ASP A 25 -10.50 12.89 1.67
N LEU A 26 -9.65 12.56 0.68
CA LEU A 26 -9.99 11.57 -0.35
C LEU A 26 -10.07 10.16 0.24
N MET A 27 -9.22 9.84 1.22
CA MET A 27 -9.27 8.56 1.92
C MET A 27 -10.52 8.40 2.81
N ALA A 28 -10.97 9.47 3.46
CA ALA A 28 -12.13 9.44 4.35
C ALA A 28 -13.43 9.02 3.63
N GLY A 29 -13.51 9.25 2.32
CA GLY A 29 -14.62 8.80 1.49
C GLY A 29 -14.49 7.37 0.94
N CYS A 30 -13.36 6.69 1.13
CA CYS A 30 -13.14 5.35 0.58
C CYS A 30 -13.73 4.28 1.50
N SER A 31 -14.86 3.68 1.09
CA SER A 31 -15.51 2.59 1.83
C SER A 31 -15.11 1.19 1.36
N CYS A 32 -14.45 1.07 0.21
CA CYS A 32 -14.03 -0.21 -0.38
C CYS A 32 -12.69 -0.08 -1.13
N TRP A 33 -12.03 -1.22 -1.37
CA TRP A 33 -10.74 -1.28 -2.06
C TRP A 33 -10.81 -0.68 -3.47
N ALA A 34 -11.91 -0.93 -4.20
CA ALA A 34 -12.10 -0.38 -5.54
C ALA A 34 -12.09 1.15 -5.55
N MET A 35 -12.70 1.80 -4.56
CA MET A 35 -12.67 3.27 -4.43
C MET A 35 -11.26 3.77 -4.13
N LEU A 36 -10.53 3.11 -3.22
CA LEU A 36 -9.16 3.48 -2.90
C LEU A 36 -8.24 3.36 -4.13
N THR A 37 -8.38 2.27 -4.90
CA THR A 37 -7.66 2.08 -6.17
C THR A 37 -7.97 3.19 -7.17
N ALA A 38 -9.25 3.50 -7.38
CA ALA A 38 -9.67 4.57 -8.29
C ALA A 38 -9.08 5.94 -7.89
N VAL A 39 -9.11 6.27 -6.59
CA VAL A 39 -8.52 7.49 -6.04
C VAL A 39 -7.01 7.52 -6.28
N ALA A 40 -6.30 6.42 -6.02
CA ALA A 40 -4.86 6.34 -6.21
C ALA A 40 -4.45 6.52 -7.68
N ILE A 41 -5.17 5.89 -8.62
CA ILE A 41 -4.95 6.03 -10.06
C ILE A 41 -5.22 7.47 -10.51
N ALA A 42 -6.34 8.05 -10.09
CA ALA A 42 -6.69 9.43 -10.44
C ALA A 42 -5.65 10.42 -9.90
N HIS A 43 -5.22 10.24 -8.65
CA HIS A 43 -4.17 11.05 -8.04
C HIS A 43 -2.85 10.91 -8.78
N ASN A 44 -2.41 9.69 -9.10
CA ASN A 44 -1.18 9.45 -9.84
C ASN A 44 -1.18 10.12 -11.22
N ARG A 45 -2.31 10.07 -11.93
CA ARG A 45 -2.48 10.78 -13.22
C ARG A 45 -2.43 12.31 -13.05
N ARG A 46 -3.14 12.85 -12.06
CA ARG A 46 -3.20 14.30 -11.80
C ARG A 46 -1.85 14.90 -11.41
N THR A 47 -1.00 14.10 -10.78
CA THR A 47 0.31 14.52 -10.25
C THR A 47 1.47 14.10 -11.15
N ASP A 48 1.19 13.63 -12.36
CA ASP A 48 2.20 13.14 -13.31
C ASP A 48 3.16 12.13 -12.65
N GLY A 49 2.60 10.99 -12.24
CA GLY A 49 3.36 9.91 -11.62
C GLY A 49 3.73 10.16 -10.15
N GLY A 50 2.99 10.99 -9.42
CA GLY A 50 3.33 11.35 -8.04
C GLY A 50 3.33 10.18 -7.06
N VAL A 51 2.39 9.22 -7.22
CA VAL A 51 2.37 7.99 -6.40
C VAL A 51 3.61 7.16 -6.69
N TRP A 52 3.97 7.02 -7.97
CA TRP A 52 5.15 6.27 -8.41
C TRP A 52 6.43 6.82 -7.79
N ARG A 53 6.71 8.11 -8.01
CA ARG A 53 7.91 8.78 -7.49
C ARG A 53 7.99 8.73 -5.96
N THR A 54 6.85 8.86 -5.29
CA THR A 54 6.79 8.82 -3.83
C THR A 54 7.05 7.42 -3.30
N ALA A 55 6.48 6.38 -3.91
CA ALA A 55 6.72 4.99 -3.55
C ALA A 55 8.20 4.62 -3.69
N GLU A 56 8.87 5.01 -4.78
CA GLU A 56 10.30 4.76 -4.96
C GLU A 56 11.16 5.40 -3.86
N ARG A 57 10.88 6.67 -3.53
CA ARG A 57 11.57 7.39 -2.45
C ARG A 57 11.33 6.73 -1.10
N LEU A 58 10.08 6.35 -0.80
CA LEU A 58 9.73 5.69 0.46
C LEU A 58 10.44 4.35 0.59
N PHE A 59 10.43 3.52 -0.46
CA PHE A 59 11.04 2.19 -0.42
C PHE A 59 12.51 2.24 0.03
N GLY A 60 13.27 3.27 -0.36
CA GLY A 60 14.65 3.47 0.07
C GLY A 60 14.85 3.66 1.58
N VAL A 61 13.85 4.16 2.30
CA VAL A 61 13.96 4.53 3.73
C VAL A 61 13.07 3.71 4.67
N LEU A 62 12.12 2.94 4.13
CA LEU A 62 11.23 2.08 4.92
C LEU A 62 11.98 0.90 5.56
N SER A 63 11.51 0.49 6.73
CA SER A 63 11.91 -0.79 7.34
C SER A 63 11.43 -1.99 6.51
N SER A 64 11.99 -3.18 6.75
CA SER A 64 11.61 -4.38 5.99
C SER A 64 10.11 -4.71 6.06
N GLY A 65 9.49 -4.56 7.25
CA GLY A 65 8.06 -4.78 7.42
C GLY A 65 7.20 -3.76 6.68
N GLU A 66 7.57 -2.47 6.73
CA GLU A 66 6.85 -1.44 5.98
C GLU A 66 7.04 -1.60 4.46
N ARG A 67 8.23 -2.04 4.00
CA ARG A 67 8.46 -2.35 2.59
C ARG A 67 7.52 -3.45 2.11
N ALA A 68 7.32 -4.50 2.90
CA ALA A 68 6.37 -5.56 2.56
C ALA A 68 4.94 -5.01 2.43
N VAL A 69 4.50 -4.16 3.36
CA VAL A 69 3.18 -3.51 3.28
C VAL A 69 3.08 -2.60 2.05
N LEU A 70 4.12 -1.81 1.75
CA LEU A 70 4.13 -0.94 0.57
C LEU A 70 3.99 -1.73 -0.73
N LEU A 71 4.75 -2.83 -0.88
CA LEU A 71 4.67 -3.69 -2.07
C LEU A 71 3.27 -4.31 -2.22
N ALA A 72 2.71 -4.82 -1.13
CA ALA A 72 1.36 -5.38 -1.14
C ALA A 72 0.29 -4.33 -1.46
N LEU A 73 0.42 -3.13 -0.90
CA LEU A 73 -0.46 -1.99 -1.18
C LEU A 73 -0.39 -1.59 -2.66
N LEU A 74 0.81 -1.46 -3.23
CA LEU A 74 0.98 -1.13 -4.64
C LEU A 74 0.32 -2.17 -5.55
N GLY A 75 0.47 -3.46 -5.23
CA GLY A 75 -0.24 -4.53 -5.94
C GLY A 75 -1.76 -4.44 -5.80
N ALA A 76 -2.27 -4.10 -4.61
CA ALA A 76 -3.71 -3.92 -4.37
C ALA A 76 -4.30 -2.71 -5.14
N LEU A 77 -3.49 -1.69 -5.40
CA LEU A 77 -3.89 -0.44 -6.08
C LEU A 77 -3.61 -0.45 -7.60
N ASP A 78 -3.41 -1.63 -8.21
CA ASP A 78 -3.10 -1.80 -9.64
C ASP A 78 -1.77 -1.15 -10.09
N PHE A 79 -0.82 -1.00 -9.18
CA PHE A 79 0.57 -0.61 -9.46
C PHE A 79 1.54 -1.80 -9.37
N SER A 80 1.09 -3.01 -9.73
CA SER A 80 1.90 -4.24 -9.60
C SER A 80 3.24 -4.18 -10.33
N SER A 81 3.31 -3.52 -11.48
CA SER A 81 4.58 -3.32 -12.22
C SER A 81 5.62 -2.53 -11.39
N LEU A 82 5.17 -1.52 -10.65
CA LEU A 82 6.04 -0.79 -9.70
C LEU A 82 6.43 -1.67 -8.52
N ALA A 83 5.48 -2.43 -7.98
CA ALA A 83 5.75 -3.36 -6.89
C ALA A 83 6.85 -4.36 -7.29
N ASP A 84 6.75 -4.97 -8.47
CA ASP A 84 7.75 -5.91 -9.00
C ASP A 84 9.11 -5.23 -9.21
N GLN A 85 9.12 -4.02 -9.76
CA GLN A 85 10.36 -3.25 -9.94
C GLN A 85 11.06 -2.99 -8.61
N LEU A 86 10.32 -2.59 -7.57
CA LEU A 86 10.88 -2.33 -6.24
C LEU A 86 11.32 -3.62 -5.54
N ALA A 87 10.49 -4.66 -5.61
CA ALA A 87 10.77 -5.98 -5.08
C ALA A 87 12.09 -6.57 -5.61
N SER A 88 12.41 -6.37 -6.90
CA SER A 88 13.65 -6.86 -7.50
C SER A 88 14.92 -6.32 -6.81
N ARG A 89 14.82 -5.19 -6.10
CA ARG A 89 15.94 -4.57 -5.37
C ARG A 89 16.20 -5.22 -4.00
N SER A 90 15.29 -6.05 -3.49
CA SER A 90 15.36 -6.58 -2.11
C SER A 90 14.93 -8.04 -1.95
N GLY A 91 14.27 -8.64 -2.95
CA GLY A 91 13.70 -9.99 -2.91
C GLY A 91 12.40 -10.06 -2.10
N THR A 92 11.24 -10.14 -2.77
CA THR A 92 9.90 -10.13 -2.14
C THR A 92 9.73 -11.15 -1.01
N TRP A 93 10.24 -12.37 -1.22
CA TRP A 93 10.08 -13.46 -0.25
C TRP A 93 10.88 -13.24 1.04
N ALA A 94 12.04 -12.62 0.96
CA ALA A 94 12.84 -12.29 2.14
C ALA A 94 12.16 -11.23 3.02
N LEU A 95 11.40 -10.31 2.41
CA LEU A 95 10.63 -9.32 3.15
C LEU A 95 9.47 -9.95 3.92
N LEU A 96 8.81 -10.96 3.34
CA LEU A 96 7.69 -11.65 4.01
C LEU A 96 8.14 -12.50 5.20
N ASP A 97 9.34 -13.10 5.14
CA ASP A 97 9.90 -13.92 6.22
C ASP A 97 10.06 -13.13 7.54
N VAL A 98 10.34 -11.83 7.45
CA VAL A 98 10.52 -10.94 8.60
C VAL A 98 9.30 -10.04 8.89
N THR A 99 8.21 -10.19 8.14
CA THR A 99 7.01 -9.35 8.30
C THR A 99 6.08 -9.96 9.36
N HIS A 100 5.94 -9.29 10.49
CA HIS A 100 5.22 -9.81 11.66
C HIS A 100 4.19 -8.83 12.22
N GLY A 101 3.31 -9.34 13.09
CA GLY A 101 2.31 -8.54 13.79
C GLY A 101 1.44 -7.70 12.85
N ARG A 102 1.27 -6.42 13.18
CA ARG A 102 0.40 -5.50 12.44
C ARG A 102 0.80 -5.31 10.96
N HIS A 103 2.08 -5.44 10.62
CA HIS A 103 2.52 -5.38 9.22
C HIS A 103 2.05 -6.61 8.43
N ARG A 104 2.09 -7.79 9.05
CA ARG A 104 1.58 -9.03 8.43
C ARG A 104 0.07 -8.93 8.19
N ASP A 105 -0.67 -8.41 9.17
CA ASP A 105 -2.12 -8.23 9.04
C ASP A 105 -2.47 -7.23 7.94
N ALA A 106 -1.69 -6.16 7.79
CA ALA A 106 -1.84 -5.18 6.71
C ALA A 106 -1.55 -5.79 5.33
N VAL A 107 -0.47 -6.57 5.19
CA VAL A 107 -0.17 -7.32 3.95
C VAL A 107 -1.33 -8.28 3.62
N ALA A 108 -1.83 -9.02 4.60
CA ALA A 108 -2.94 -9.94 4.41
C ALA A 108 -4.21 -9.21 3.93
N ALA A 109 -4.52 -8.04 4.48
CA ALA A 109 -5.65 -7.22 4.03
C ALA A 109 -5.50 -6.77 2.57
N CYS A 110 -4.30 -6.37 2.13
CA CYS A 110 -4.03 -6.04 0.72
C CYS A 110 -4.18 -7.23 -0.23
N ILE A 111 -3.91 -8.46 0.22
CA ILE A 111 -4.06 -9.66 -0.60
C ILE A 111 -5.53 -10.07 -0.68
N LEU A 112 -6.21 -10.12 0.47
CA LEU A 112 -7.59 -10.57 0.57
C LEU A 112 -8.58 -9.56 -0.03
N ARG A 113 -8.26 -8.26 0.05
CA ARG A 113 -9.10 -7.15 -0.44
C ARG A 113 -10.57 -7.26 -0.05
N ARG A 114 -10.81 -7.61 1.21
CA ARG A 114 -12.18 -7.68 1.73
C ARG A 114 -12.72 -6.27 1.93
N ASP A 115 -13.87 -6.04 1.34
CA ASP A 115 -14.71 -4.88 1.64
C ASP A 115 -15.55 -5.17 2.90
N PRO A 116 -16.05 -4.11 3.59
CA PRO A 116 -16.99 -4.25 4.69
C PRO A 116 -18.28 -5.00 4.32
#